data_AF-B4S6I9-F1
#
_entry.id   AF-B4S6I9-F1
#
_cell.length_a   1.000
_cell.length_b   1.000
_cell.length_c   1.000
_cell.angle_alpha   90.00
_cell.angle_beta   90.00
_cell.angle_gamma   90.00
#
_symmetry.space_group_name_H-M   'P 1'
#
loop_
_entity.id
_entity.type
_entity.pdbx_description
1 polymer ?
#
loop_
_entity_poly.entity_id
_entity_poly.type
_entity_poly.pdbx_seq_one_letter_code
_entity_poly.pdbx_strand_id
1 'polypeptide(L)'
;MMVPQEAEKIIQAYTAVLGSGTDGGVARKLSSLPCSKCRIRYAYYVYLTYLTEHGEQYKELIDKIMVTYAALPQFIPDQEAEIVNSIFAGKRNQTAITDEETKRYADFHNKAFDPGQLVEIEAFVHECFMMKAKQN
;
A
#
# COMPACT_ATOMS: atom_id res chain seq x y z
N MET A 1 12.47 0.66 19.29
CA MET A 1 11.10 1.06 18.91
C MET A 1 11.23 2.20 17.92
N MET A 2 10.48 2.20 16.81
CA MET A 2 10.57 3.26 15.79
C MET A 2 9.87 4.52 16.32
N VAL A 3 10.47 5.71 16.10
CA VAL A 3 9.85 6.99 16.49
C VAL A 3 9.04 7.59 15.33
N PRO A 4 8.06 8.49 15.58
CA PRO A 4 7.19 9.04 14.53
C PRO A 4 7.95 9.69 13.37
N GLN A 5 9.05 10.40 13.63
CA GLN A 5 9.85 11.04 12.58
C GLN A 5 10.58 10.02 11.68
N GLU A 6 10.96 8.86 12.21
CA GLU A 6 11.52 7.77 11.41
C GLU A 6 10.43 7.09 10.57
N ALA A 7 9.24 6.90 11.16
CA ALA A 7 8.09 6.34 10.49
C ALA A 7 7.64 7.21 9.31
N GLU A 8 7.54 8.52 9.51
CA GLU A 8 7.20 9.49 8.48
C GLU A 8 8.17 9.42 7.31
N LYS A 9 9.48 9.36 7.56
CA LYS A 9 10.51 9.23 6.50
C LYS A 9 10.31 7.97 5.65
N ILE A 10 9.96 6.85 6.28
CA ILE A 10 9.67 5.60 5.56
C ILE A 10 8.42 5.74 4.70
N ILE A 11 7.36 6.35 5.24
CA ILE A 11 6.10 6.60 4.50
C ILE A 11 6.37 7.54 3.32
N GLN A 12 7.11 8.63 3.51
CA GLN A 12 7.47 9.56 2.44
C GLN A 12 8.27 8.87 1.33
N ALA A 13 9.29 8.07 1.69
CA ALA A 13 10.06 7.29 0.71
C ALA A 13 9.18 6.29 -0.05
N TYR A 14 8.27 5.61 0.65
CA TYR A 14 7.32 4.68 0.03
C TYR A 14 6.33 5.41 -0.90
N THR A 15 5.77 6.55 -0.49
CA THR A 15 4.88 7.35 -1.32
C THR A 15 5.58 7.90 -2.56
N ALA A 16 6.87 8.22 -2.47
CA ALA A 16 7.67 8.58 -3.65
C ALA A 16 7.74 7.42 -4.66
N VAL A 17 7.91 6.18 -4.18
CA VAL A 17 7.88 4.97 -5.03
C VAL A 17 6.47 4.72 -5.60
N LEU A 18 5.40 5.04 -4.88
CA LEU A 18 4.06 5.01 -5.44
C LEU A 18 3.90 6.04 -6.59
N GLY A 19 4.42 7.25 -6.38
CA GLY A 19 4.38 8.36 -7.32
C GLY A 19 5.19 8.14 -8.60
N SER A 20 6.26 7.34 -8.57
CA SER A 20 7.04 7.01 -9.78
C SER A 20 6.28 6.12 -10.77
N GLY A 21 5.11 5.60 -10.40
CA GLY A 21 4.29 4.76 -11.26
C GLY A 21 4.88 3.36 -11.49
N THR A 22 4.44 2.72 -12.57
CA THR A 22 4.65 1.30 -12.90
C THR A 22 5.28 1.09 -14.28
N ASP A 23 5.94 2.12 -14.85
CA ASP A 23 6.46 2.12 -16.23
C ASP A 23 5.42 1.66 -17.28
N GLY A 24 4.15 2.02 -17.06
CA GLY A 24 3.03 1.65 -17.92
C GLY A 24 2.39 0.29 -17.62
N GLY A 25 2.82 -0.40 -16.55
CA GLY A 25 2.22 -1.64 -16.04
C GLY A 25 1.19 -1.43 -14.93
N VAL A 26 0.86 -2.49 -14.18
CA VAL A 26 -0.05 -2.48 -13.01
C VAL A 26 0.60 -3.04 -11.73
N ALA A 27 1.60 -3.91 -11.86
CA ALA A 27 2.35 -4.48 -10.75
C ALA A 27 3.65 -3.68 -10.52
N ARG A 28 4.03 -3.55 -9.25
CA ARG A 28 5.25 -2.87 -8.82
C ARG A 28 6.30 -3.90 -8.39
N LYS A 29 7.56 -3.64 -8.71
CA LYS A 29 8.68 -4.51 -8.32
C LYS A 29 8.94 -4.42 -6.83
N LEU A 30 9.05 -5.54 -6.12
CA LEU A 30 9.34 -5.55 -4.69
C LEU A 30 10.67 -4.87 -4.37
N SER A 31 11.67 -5.00 -5.24
CA SER A 31 12.98 -4.35 -5.12
C SER A 31 12.94 -2.82 -5.13
N SER A 32 11.85 -2.21 -5.61
CA SER A 32 11.68 -0.75 -5.60
C SER A 32 11.29 -0.20 -4.22
N LEU A 33 10.87 -1.06 -3.29
CA LEU A 33 10.49 -0.60 -1.95
C LEU A 33 11.71 -0.06 -1.19
N PRO A 34 11.54 1.01 -0.39
CA PRO A 34 12.64 1.57 0.40
C PRO A 34 13.10 0.63 1.53
N CYS A 35 12.24 -0.31 1.94
CA CYS A 35 12.54 -1.36 2.90
C CYS A 35 11.48 -2.48 2.83
N SER A 36 11.57 -3.48 3.72
CA SER A 36 10.62 -4.60 3.72
C SER A 36 9.18 -4.15 3.98
N LYS A 37 8.20 -4.87 3.40
CA LYS A 37 6.77 -4.62 3.61
C LYS A 37 6.40 -4.54 5.09
N CYS A 38 6.92 -5.43 5.92
CA CYS A 38 6.65 -5.42 7.36
C CYS A 38 7.13 -4.13 8.03
N ARG A 39 8.31 -3.61 7.64
CA ARG A 39 8.84 -2.35 8.17
C ARG A 39 8.01 -1.15 7.71
N ILE A 40 7.50 -1.17 6.49
CA ILE A 40 6.56 -0.17 5.98
C ILE A 40 5.26 -0.21 6.80
N ARG A 41 4.63 -1.39 6.94
CA ARG A 41 3.40 -1.54 7.76
C ARG A 41 3.59 -1.01 9.19
N TYR A 42 4.71 -1.33 9.82
CA TYR A 42 5.01 -0.85 11.16
C TYR A 42 5.16 0.69 11.21
N ALA A 43 5.77 1.31 10.19
CA ALA A 43 5.84 2.76 10.07
C ALA A 43 4.44 3.40 9.97
N TYR A 44 3.52 2.82 9.19
CA TYR A 44 2.13 3.29 9.13
C TYR A 44 1.47 3.26 10.51
N TYR A 45 1.57 2.16 11.25
CA TYR A 45 0.98 2.07 12.58
C TYR A 45 1.56 3.11 13.55
N VAL A 46 2.89 3.25 13.62
CA VAL A 46 3.54 4.24 14.49
C VAL A 46 3.09 5.66 14.16
N TYR A 47 3.06 6.01 12.87
CA TYR A 47 2.73 7.37 12.47
C TYR A 47 1.24 7.70 12.60
N LEU A 48 0.35 6.73 12.32
CA LEU A 48 -1.09 6.90 12.53
C LEU A 48 -1.45 7.03 14.01
N THR A 49 -0.81 6.27 14.90
CA THR A 49 -0.95 6.50 16.36
C THR A 49 -0.54 7.92 16.73
N TYR A 50 0.61 8.39 16.24
CA TYR A 50 1.04 9.76 16.48
C TYR A 50 0.02 10.80 15.99
N LEU A 51 -0.47 10.69 14.75
CA LEU A 51 -1.43 11.65 14.19
C LEU A 51 -2.76 11.67 14.95
N THR A 52 -3.27 10.50 15.34
CA THR A 52 -4.53 10.40 16.10
C THR A 52 -4.40 11.01 17.51
N GLU A 53 -3.27 10.80 18.18
CA GLU A 53 -2.92 11.47 19.46
C GLU A 53 -2.89 13.01 19.33
N HIS A 54 -2.48 13.54 18.18
CA HIS A 54 -2.37 14.98 17.95
C HIS A 54 -3.65 15.64 17.38
N GLY A 55 -4.72 14.87 17.16
CA GLY A 55 -6.09 15.39 17.00
C GLY A 55 -6.67 15.38 15.59
N GLU A 56 -7.96 15.71 15.50
CA GLU A 56 -8.78 15.60 14.28
C GLU A 56 -8.33 16.52 13.13
N GLN A 57 -7.52 17.53 13.43
CA GLN A 57 -6.88 18.40 12.43
C GLN A 57 -6.06 17.62 11.39
N TYR A 58 -5.65 16.39 11.70
CA TYR A 58 -4.92 15.50 10.78
C TYR A 58 -5.81 14.51 10.02
N LYS A 59 -7.15 14.59 10.12
CA LYS A 59 -8.06 13.62 9.49
C LYS A 59 -7.82 13.45 7.98
N GLU A 60 -7.67 14.55 7.25
CA GLU A 60 -7.40 14.49 5.81
C GLU A 60 -6.05 13.82 5.50
N LEU A 61 -5.04 14.05 6.34
CA LEU A 61 -3.74 13.41 6.19
C LEU A 61 -3.82 11.91 6.52
N ILE A 62 -4.56 11.55 7.57
CA ILE A 62 -4.82 10.15 7.96
C ILE A 62 -5.50 9.40 6.81
N ASP A 63 -6.54 9.97 6.20
CA ASP A 63 -7.26 9.35 5.08
C ASP A 63 -6.32 9.12 3.87
N LYS A 64 -5.50 10.12 3.52
CA LYS A 64 -4.50 9.99 2.45
C LYS A 64 -3.47 8.89 2.75
N ILE A 65 -3.00 8.81 3.98
CA ILE A 65 -2.03 7.80 4.43
C ILE A 65 -2.66 6.40 4.33
N MET A 66 -3.89 6.21 4.79
CA MET A 66 -4.58 4.90 4.68
C MET A 66 -4.71 4.41 3.24
N VAL A 67 -5.03 5.31 2.30
CA VAL A 67 -5.07 4.97 0.86
C VAL A 67 -3.72 4.49 0.35
N THR A 68 -2.62 5.15 0.75
CA THR A 68 -1.27 4.72 0.34
C THR A 68 -0.86 3.38 0.96
N TYR A 69 -1.29 3.08 2.19
CA TYR A 69 -1.10 1.78 2.83
C TYR A 69 -1.74 0.65 2.01
N ALA A 70 -2.97 0.86 1.55
CA ALA A 70 -3.74 -0.13 0.78
C ALA A 70 -3.09 -0.52 -0.56
N ALA A 71 -2.15 0.28 -1.08
CA ALA A 71 -1.41 -0.04 -2.30
C ALA A 71 -0.23 -1.02 -2.08
N LEU A 72 0.14 -1.34 -0.84
CA LEU A 72 1.31 -2.19 -0.53
C LEU A 72 1.25 -3.61 -1.16
N PRO A 73 0.09 -4.25 -1.33
CA PRO A 73 -0.02 -5.53 -2.04
C PRO A 73 0.40 -5.48 -3.52
N GLN A 74 0.39 -4.30 -4.16
CA GLN A 74 0.81 -4.14 -5.57
C GLN A 74 2.30 -4.45 -5.78
N PHE A 75 3.11 -4.42 -4.72
CA PHE A 75 4.53 -4.75 -4.77
C PHE A 75 4.75 -6.25 -4.66
N ILE A 76 5.11 -6.92 -5.74
CA ILE A 76 5.28 -8.37 -5.80
C ILE A 76 6.70 -8.72 -6.25
N PRO A 77 7.18 -9.97 -6.06
CA PRO A 77 8.50 -10.37 -6.52
C PRO A 77 8.76 -9.93 -7.96
N ASP A 78 9.94 -9.39 -8.24
CA ASP A 78 10.24 -8.67 -9.48
C ASP A 78 9.91 -9.49 -10.74
N GLN A 79 10.29 -10.77 -10.74
CA GLN A 79 9.97 -11.69 -11.84
C GLN A 79 8.46 -11.84 -12.04
N GLU A 80 7.69 -11.87 -10.95
CA GLU A 80 6.23 -11.92 -11.03
C GLU A 80 5.64 -10.60 -11.54
N ALA A 81 6.19 -9.46 -11.10
CA ALA A 81 5.79 -8.14 -11.59
C ALA A 81 6.01 -8.00 -13.11
N GLU A 82 7.15 -8.49 -13.62
CA GLU A 82 7.45 -8.49 -15.05
C GLU A 82 6.45 -9.33 -15.86
N ILE A 83 6.10 -10.52 -15.36
CA ILE A 83 5.09 -11.38 -15.99
C ILE A 83 3.72 -10.69 -16.00
N VAL A 84 3.26 -10.19 -14.86
CA VAL A 84 1.95 -9.53 -14.74
C VAL A 84 1.86 -8.31 -15.64
N ASN A 85 2.92 -7.48 -15.68
CA ASN A 85 2.96 -6.30 -16.53
C ASN A 85 2.99 -6.65 -18.03
N SER A 86 3.63 -7.76 -18.40
CA SER A 86 3.62 -8.27 -19.78
C SER A 86 2.22 -8.72 -20.20
N ILE A 87 1.52 -9.46 -19.33
CA ILE A 87 0.12 -9.88 -19.55
C ILE A 87 -0.79 -8.65 -19.67
N PHE A 88 -0.61 -7.66 -18.80
CA PHE A 88 -1.37 -6.40 -18.84
C PHE A 88 -1.14 -5.65 -20.15
N ALA A 89 0.10 -5.53 -20.61
CA ALA A 89 0.43 -4.92 -21.89
C ALA A 89 -0.24 -5.65 -23.06
N GLY A 90 -0.27 -6.99 -23.03
CA GLY A 90 -0.97 -7.80 -24.02
C GLY A 90 -2.48 -7.53 -24.04
N LYS A 91 -3.13 -7.50 -22.87
CA LYS A 91 -4.54 -7.12 -22.74
C LYS A 91 -4.82 -5.72 -23.30
N ARG A 92 -3.99 -4.74 -22.93
CA ARG A 92 -4.13 -3.35 -23.37
C ARG A 92 -4.01 -3.22 -24.90
N ASN A 93 -3.09 -3.97 -25.49
CA ASN A 93 -2.82 -3.96 -26.93
C ASN A 93 -3.73 -4.93 -27.72
N GLN A 94 -4.73 -5.54 -27.07
CA GLN A 94 -5.66 -6.52 -27.66
C GLN A 94 -4.97 -7.73 -28.32
N THR A 95 -3.79 -8.11 -27.82
CA THR A 95 -3.13 -9.34 -28.26
C THR A 95 -3.76 -10.55 -27.58
N ALA A 96 -3.83 -11.68 -28.27
CA ALA A 96 -4.29 -12.93 -27.68
C ALA A 96 -3.41 -13.30 -26.47
N ILE A 97 -4.07 -13.56 -25.34
CA ILE A 97 -3.47 -14.11 -24.13
C ILE A 97 -4.18 -15.41 -23.79
N THR A 98 -3.50 -16.28 -23.06
CA THR A 98 -4.02 -17.57 -22.64
C THR A 98 -5.01 -17.45 -21.47
N ASP A 99 -5.80 -18.50 -21.24
CA ASP A 99 -6.68 -18.60 -20.06
C ASP A 99 -5.86 -18.60 -18.76
N GLU A 100 -4.68 -19.21 -18.77
CA GLU A 100 -3.76 -19.21 -17.63
C GLU A 100 -3.26 -17.80 -17.29
N GLU A 101 -2.86 -17.02 -18.30
CA GLU A 101 -2.47 -15.61 -18.14
C GLU A 101 -3.64 -14.75 -17.66
N THR A 102 -4.84 -15.01 -18.18
CA THR A 102 -6.07 -14.33 -17.73
C THR A 102 -6.34 -14.59 -16.26
N LYS A 103 -6.26 -15.85 -15.83
CA LYS A 103 -6.41 -16.25 -14.43
C LYS A 103 -5.33 -15.62 -13.56
N ARG A 104 -4.07 -15.68 -13.97
CA ARG A 104 -2.94 -15.09 -13.23
C ARG A 104 -3.10 -13.59 -13.02
N TYR A 105 -3.54 -12.86 -14.06
CA TYR A 105 -3.86 -11.44 -13.94
C TYR A 105 -5.02 -11.17 -12.98
N ALA A 106 -6.08 -11.99 -13.04
CA ALA A 106 -7.23 -11.86 -12.14
C ALA A 106 -6.82 -12.12 -10.68
N ASP A 107 -6.00 -13.15 -10.43
CA ASP A 107 -5.46 -13.46 -9.10
C ASP A 107 -4.60 -12.33 -8.55
N PHE A 108 -3.75 -11.72 -9.39
CA PHE A 108 -3.01 -10.52 -9.01
C PHE A 108 -3.95 -9.37 -8.68
N HIS A 109 -4.89 -9.05 -9.56
CA HIS A 109 -5.81 -7.92 -9.39
C HIS A 109 -6.62 -8.04 -8.09
N ASN A 110 -7.13 -9.22 -7.78
CA ASN A 110 -7.91 -9.47 -6.56
C ASN A 110 -7.07 -9.28 -5.29
N LYS A 111 -5.77 -9.61 -5.32
CA LYS A 111 -4.85 -9.41 -4.19
C LYS A 111 -4.34 -7.98 -4.09
N ALA A 112 -4.03 -7.37 -5.22
CA ALA A 112 -3.44 -6.03 -5.33
C ALA A 112 -4.40 -4.92 -4.88
N PHE A 113 -5.70 -5.16 -5.03
CA PHE A 113 -6.79 -4.24 -4.70
C PHE A 113 -7.76 -4.87 -3.68
N ASP A 114 -7.22 -5.69 -2.78
CA ASP A 114 -8.01 -6.33 -1.71
C ASP A 114 -8.57 -5.27 -0.76
N PRO A 115 -9.91 -5.12 -0.66
CA PRO A 115 -10.54 -4.18 0.26
C PRO A 115 -10.20 -4.49 1.73
N GLY A 116 -9.82 -5.72 2.06
CA GLY A 116 -9.44 -6.12 3.41
C GLY A 116 -8.27 -5.33 3.98
N GLN A 117 -7.36 -4.82 3.14
CA GLN A 117 -6.26 -3.96 3.61
C GLN A 117 -6.72 -2.59 4.09
N LEU A 118 -7.73 -2.02 3.43
CA LEU A 118 -8.31 -0.75 3.84
C LEU A 118 -9.11 -0.93 5.13
N VAL A 119 -9.89 -2.01 5.21
CA VAL A 119 -10.66 -2.35 6.42
C VAL A 119 -9.74 -2.56 7.63
N GLU A 120 -8.61 -3.26 7.47
CA GLU A 120 -7.61 -3.47 8.52
C GLU A 120 -7.09 -2.13 9.07
N ILE A 121 -6.65 -1.22 8.20
CA ILE A 121 -6.04 0.05 8.63
C ILE A 121 -7.09 1.04 9.17
N GLU A 122 -8.31 1.03 8.64
CA GLU A 122 -9.43 1.81 9.17
C GLU A 122 -9.82 1.37 10.58
N ALA A 123 -9.90 0.05 10.82
CA ALA A 123 -10.16 -0.49 12.16
C ALA A 123 -9.08 -0.06 13.16
N PHE A 124 -7.81 -0.14 12.76
CA PHE A 124 -6.69 0.33 13.60
C PHE A 124 -6.81 1.81 13.96
N VAL A 125 -7.07 2.68 12.97
CA VAL A 125 -7.22 4.13 13.21
C VAL A 125 -8.40 4.42 14.14
N HIS A 126 -9.51 3.71 13.97
CA HIS A 126 -10.67 3.81 14.84
C HIS A 126 -10.33 3.44 16.29
N GLU A 127 -9.59 2.34 16.50
CA GLU A 127 -9.10 1.92 17.82
C GLU A 127 -8.22 2.99 18.46
N CYS A 128 -7.32 3.63 17.71
CA CYS A 128 -6.48 4.72 18.21
C CYS A 128 -7.30 5.91 18.71
N PHE A 129 -8.32 6.35 17.96
CA PHE A 129 -9.22 7.43 18.39
C PHE A 129 -10.00 7.06 19.66
N MET A 130 -10.50 5.81 19.75
CA MET A 130 -11.23 5.33 20.92
C MET A 130 -10.33 5.24 22.16
N MET A 131 -9.06 4.86 22.01
CA MET A 131 -8.11 4.86 23.12
C MET A 131 -7.84 6.26 23.64
N LYS A 132 -7.65 7.24 22.75
CA LYS A 132 -7.47 8.64 23.12
C LYS A 132 -8.69 9.21 23.86
N ALA A 133 -9.91 8.90 23.39
CA ALA A 133 -11.14 9.37 24.03
C ALA A 133 -11.33 8.82 25.45
N LYS A 134 -10.71 7.67 25.79
CA LYS A 134 -10.74 7.10 27.16
C LYS A 134 -9.68 7.71 28.10
N GLN A 135 -8.67 8.38 27.55
CA GLN A 135 -7.58 8.98 28.33
C GLN A 135 -7.83 10.45 28.68
N ASN A 136 -8.77 11.10 27.99
CA ASN A 136 -9.24 12.47 28.25
C ASN A 136 -10.56 12.46 29.04
#